data_AF-A0A8B9YNN2-F1
#
_entry.id   AF-A0A8B9YNN2-F1
#
_cell.length_a   1.000
_cell.length_b   1.000
_cell.length_c   1.000
_cell.angle_alpha   90.00
_cell.angle_beta   90.00
_cell.angle_gamma   90.00
#
_symmetry.space_group_name_H-M   'P 1'
#
loop_
_entity.id
_entity.type
_entity.pdbx_description
1 polymer ?
#
loop_
_entity_poly.entity_id
_entity_poly.type
_entity_poly.pdbx_seq_one_letter_code
_entity_poly.pdbx_strand_id
1 'polypeptide(L)'
;MERQYLSQREVDPGAEFTRNHTISEGTRFKRAVFEGQYCRRFGCCADRDDGCVTQFYEADALCYCDKFCERENSDCCPDYKSFCREEKGWPPRTKPWSPEGCHRDGQHYEEGSVIKENCNSCTCSGQQWKCSQHVCLVQPGLIEHVNKGDYGWTAQNYSQFWGMTLEEGFKYRLGTLPPSPLLLSMNEVTVSICSDSRICLY
;
A
#
# COMPACT_ATOMS: atom_id res chain seq x y z
N MET A 1 -9.97 -25.46 46.09
CA MET A 1 -9.35 -24.26 46.70
C MET A 1 -8.87 -23.39 45.55
N GLU A 2 -9.25 -22.12 45.42
CA GLU A 2 -10.19 -21.34 46.23
C GLU A 2 -10.91 -20.30 45.35
N ARG A 3 -12.16 -20.05 45.71
CA ARG A 3 -13.18 -19.26 45.04
C ARG A 3 -13.01 -17.75 45.29
N GLN A 4 -13.40 -16.94 44.29
CA GLN A 4 -14.18 -15.70 44.45
C GLN A 4 -13.42 -14.50 45.12
N TYR A 5 -13.77 -13.22 44.94
CA TYR A 5 -14.91 -12.51 44.33
C TYR A 5 -14.37 -11.14 43.82
N LEU A 6 -14.78 -10.59 42.67
CA LEU A 6 -15.92 -9.66 42.55
C LEU A 6 -16.08 -8.66 43.71
N SER A 7 -15.79 -7.37 43.47
CA SER A 7 -16.29 -6.27 44.28
C SER A 7 -16.90 -5.20 43.37
N GLN A 8 -18.19 -4.95 43.57
CA GLN A 8 -19.04 -3.99 42.88
C GLN A 8 -19.87 -3.29 43.98
N ARG A 9 -20.43 -2.10 43.69
CA ARG A 9 -21.27 -1.27 44.58
C ARG A 9 -20.49 -0.51 45.67
N GLU A 10 -21.05 0.46 46.40
CA GLU A 10 -22.40 1.09 46.49
C GLU A 10 -22.16 2.63 46.36
N VAL A 11 -22.98 3.55 45.83
CA VAL A 11 -24.45 3.74 45.74
C VAL A 11 -25.05 3.94 47.15
N ASP A 12 -25.40 5.15 47.58
CA ASP A 12 -26.59 5.99 47.26
C ASP A 12 -26.50 7.27 48.18
N PRO A 13 -27.53 8.12 48.46
CA PRO A 13 -28.80 8.39 47.78
C PRO A 13 -29.15 9.90 47.62
N GLY A 14 -30.25 10.18 46.90
CA GLY A 14 -31.23 11.17 47.40
C GLY A 14 -31.37 12.51 46.68
N ALA A 15 -32.05 12.51 45.53
CA ALA A 15 -33.08 13.50 45.23
C ALA A 15 -34.18 12.84 44.37
N GLU A 16 -35.40 12.85 44.87
CA GLU A 16 -36.52 12.02 44.42
C GLU A 16 -37.59 12.85 43.68
N PHE A 17 -38.45 12.21 42.87
CA PHE A 17 -39.60 12.79 42.16
C PHE A 17 -39.29 13.84 41.06
N THR A 18 -40.04 13.95 39.94
CA THR A 18 -41.30 13.32 39.51
C THR A 18 -41.21 12.74 38.10
N ARG A 19 -41.81 11.57 37.88
CA ARG A 19 -42.08 11.01 36.54
C ARG A 19 -43.26 11.74 35.86
N ASN A 20 -42.99 12.84 35.17
CA ASN A 20 -43.97 13.46 34.28
C ASN A 20 -43.83 12.89 32.86
N HIS A 21 -44.71 11.95 32.50
CA HIS A 21 -44.95 11.58 31.11
C HIS A 21 -45.71 12.74 30.39
N THR A 22 -45.03 13.85 30.16
CA THR A 22 -45.42 14.79 29.11
C THR A 22 -44.94 14.24 27.77
N ILE A 23 -45.85 14.08 26.82
CA ILE A 23 -45.56 13.74 25.44
C ILE A 23 -44.78 14.91 24.84
N SER A 24 -43.45 14.87 24.99
CA SER A 24 -42.55 15.80 24.34
C SER A 24 -42.43 15.37 22.90
N GLU A 25 -43.02 16.18 22.01
CA GLU A 25 -42.86 16.09 20.57
C GLU A 25 -41.40 15.79 20.24
N GLY A 26 -41.16 14.79 19.39
CA GLY A 26 -39.81 14.40 19.01
C GLY A 26 -39.10 15.60 18.38
N THR A 27 -38.21 16.24 19.14
CA THR A 27 -37.39 17.35 18.67
C THR A 27 -36.45 16.81 17.61
N ARG A 28 -36.95 16.79 16.36
CA ARG A 28 -36.19 16.63 15.13
C ARG A 28 -34.99 17.54 15.26
N PHE A 29 -33.82 16.97 15.56
CA PHE A 29 -32.59 17.72 15.75
C PHE A 29 -32.45 18.65 14.55
N LYS A 30 -32.57 19.96 14.79
CA LYS A 30 -32.37 20.96 13.74
C LYS A 30 -30.96 20.70 13.23
N ARG A 31 -30.84 20.34 11.94
CA ARG A 31 -29.58 19.95 11.29
C ARG A 31 -28.47 20.83 11.85
N ALA A 32 -27.57 20.26 12.65
CA ALA A 32 -26.37 21.00 13.02
C ALA A 32 -25.68 21.37 11.71
N VAL A 33 -25.15 22.58 11.63
CA VAL A 33 -24.52 23.06 10.39
C VAL A 33 -23.14 22.43 10.33
N PHE A 34 -23.10 21.19 9.84
CA PHE A 34 -21.88 20.40 9.70
C PHE A 34 -21.12 20.90 8.46
N GLU A 35 -20.10 21.74 8.66
CA GLU A 35 -19.31 22.39 7.60
C GLU A 35 -18.25 21.45 6.97
N GLY A 36 -18.65 20.23 6.59
CA GLY A 36 -17.76 19.25 5.95
C GLY A 36 -17.87 19.24 4.42
N GLN A 37 -16.77 18.93 3.74
CA GLN A 37 -16.68 18.80 2.28
C GLN A 37 -16.71 17.31 1.87
N TYR A 38 -17.87 16.66 1.99
CA TYR A 38 -18.03 15.24 1.73
C TYR A 38 -18.21 14.99 0.23
N CYS A 39 -19.27 15.53 -0.37
CA CYS A 39 -19.54 15.38 -1.81
C CYS A 39 -18.44 16.01 -2.66
N ARG A 40 -17.88 17.14 -2.23
CA ARG A 40 -16.75 17.78 -2.93
C ARG A 40 -15.47 16.93 -2.94
N ARG A 41 -15.23 16.10 -1.93
CA ARG A 41 -14.03 15.22 -1.86
C ARG A 41 -14.29 13.84 -2.46
N PHE A 42 -15.47 13.28 -2.23
CA PHE A 42 -15.84 11.94 -2.69
C PHE A 42 -16.25 11.94 -4.17
N GLY A 43 -17.01 12.95 -4.61
CA GLY A 43 -17.39 13.19 -6.00
C GLY A 43 -18.53 12.32 -6.51
N CYS A 44 -19.75 12.86 -6.53
CA CYS A 44 -20.92 12.29 -7.22
C CYS A 44 -21.91 13.39 -7.62
N CYS A 45 -23.04 12.97 -8.26
CA CYS A 45 -23.96 13.71 -9.14
C CYS A 45 -23.50 13.60 -10.61
N ALA A 46 -24.31 13.15 -11.57
CA ALA A 46 -25.76 13.02 -11.63
C ALA A 46 -26.31 11.56 -11.58
N ASP A 47 -27.64 11.45 -11.62
CA ASP A 47 -28.48 10.25 -11.47
C ASP A 47 -28.40 9.57 -10.09
N ARG A 48 -29.11 8.44 -9.93
CA ARG A 48 -29.18 7.70 -8.66
C ARG A 48 -28.07 6.67 -8.64
N ASP A 49 -27.24 6.69 -7.61
CA ASP A 49 -26.15 5.75 -7.43
C ASP A 49 -26.10 5.30 -5.97
N ASP A 50 -26.59 4.08 -5.73
CA ASP A 50 -26.64 3.49 -4.40
C ASP A 50 -25.23 3.16 -3.86
N GLY A 51 -24.20 3.13 -4.73
CA GLY A 51 -22.79 3.04 -4.38
C GLY A 51 -22.13 4.38 -4.08
N CYS A 52 -22.82 5.50 -4.35
CA CYS A 52 -22.31 6.83 -4.04
C CYS A 52 -22.51 7.16 -2.55
N VAL A 53 -21.62 6.64 -1.71
CA VAL A 53 -21.73 6.74 -0.26
C VAL A 53 -20.38 7.03 0.39
N THR A 54 -20.36 7.94 1.36
CA THR A 54 -19.15 8.37 2.07
C THR A 54 -19.37 8.47 3.58
N GLN A 55 -18.28 8.46 4.35
CA GLN A 55 -18.33 8.48 5.81
C GLN A 55 -18.67 9.87 6.33
N PHE A 56 -19.73 9.96 7.13
CA PHE A 56 -20.15 11.16 7.84
C PHE A 56 -19.72 11.05 9.32
N TYR A 57 -18.48 11.44 9.59
CA TYR A 57 -17.80 11.26 10.87
C TYR A 57 -18.53 11.91 12.06
N GLU A 58 -19.22 13.03 11.82
CA GLU A 58 -19.88 13.85 12.82
C GLU A 58 -21.23 13.28 13.29
N ALA A 59 -21.77 12.30 12.56
CA ALA A 59 -22.99 11.55 12.92
C ALA A 59 -22.71 10.04 13.12
N ASP A 60 -21.45 9.61 13.05
CA ASP A 60 -21.02 8.20 13.00
C ASP A 60 -21.85 7.35 12.01
N ALA A 61 -22.09 7.92 10.83
CA ALA A 61 -23.02 7.39 9.84
C ALA A 61 -22.42 7.42 8.43
N LEU A 62 -23.16 6.86 7.47
CA LEU A 62 -22.90 7.04 6.05
C LEU A 62 -23.82 8.13 5.48
N CYS A 63 -23.33 8.88 4.48
CA CYS A 63 -24.14 9.86 3.76
C CYS A 63 -23.96 9.74 2.24
N TYR A 64 -25.02 10.11 1.51
CA TYR A 64 -25.12 10.03 0.06
C TYR A 64 -24.93 11.38 -0.64
N CYS A 65 -24.39 11.32 -1.86
CA CYS A 65 -24.09 12.49 -2.72
C CYS A 65 -24.73 12.36 -4.11
N ASP A 66 -25.91 11.74 -4.21
CA ASP A 66 -26.57 11.45 -5.49
C ASP A 66 -27.86 12.27 -5.70
N LYS A 67 -28.51 12.11 -6.87
CA LYS A 67 -29.73 12.86 -7.23
C LYS A 67 -30.93 12.55 -6.31
N PHE A 68 -30.89 11.51 -5.49
CA PHE A 68 -31.96 11.23 -4.52
C PHE A 68 -32.03 12.32 -3.44
N CYS A 69 -30.90 12.97 -3.14
CA CYS A 69 -30.80 14.06 -2.17
C CYS A 69 -31.47 15.38 -2.57
N GLU A 70 -32.00 15.47 -3.79
CA GLU A 70 -32.90 16.55 -4.22
C GLU A 70 -34.22 16.59 -3.42
N ARG A 71 -34.63 15.44 -2.84
CA ARG A 71 -35.93 15.26 -2.16
C ARG A 71 -35.95 15.58 -0.66
N GLU A 72 -34.87 16.17 -0.13
CA GLU A 72 -34.69 16.54 1.30
C GLU A 72 -34.73 15.38 2.32
N ASN A 73 -34.12 14.25 2.00
CA ASN A 73 -34.00 13.12 2.93
C ASN A 73 -32.96 13.37 4.06
N SER A 74 -32.90 12.46 5.04
CA SER A 74 -31.99 12.52 6.20
C SER A 74 -30.55 12.15 5.83
N ASP A 75 -30.37 11.15 4.98
CA ASP A 75 -29.10 10.43 4.82
C ASP A 75 -28.17 11.11 3.79
N CYS A 76 -28.42 12.39 3.52
CA CYS A 76 -27.74 13.18 2.51
C CYS A 76 -26.59 13.96 3.12
N CYS A 77 -25.44 13.98 2.45
CA CYS A 77 -24.30 14.72 2.98
C CYS A 77 -24.60 16.23 3.05
N PRO A 78 -24.13 16.94 4.10
CA PRO A 78 -24.39 18.36 4.31
C PRO A 78 -24.09 19.27 3.11
N ASP A 79 -23.05 18.96 2.33
CA ASP A 79 -22.61 19.75 1.16
C ASP A 79 -23.28 19.36 -0.17
N TYR A 80 -24.19 18.38 -0.22
CA TYR A 80 -24.85 17.97 -1.47
C TYR A 80 -25.50 19.16 -2.20
N LYS A 81 -26.26 20.00 -1.49
CA LYS A 81 -27.00 21.10 -2.13
C LYS A 81 -26.06 22.19 -2.66
N SER A 82 -25.00 22.54 -1.94
CA SER A 82 -24.03 23.53 -2.40
C SER A 82 -23.14 22.97 -3.51
N PHE A 83 -22.73 21.70 -3.42
CA PHE A 83 -21.87 21.07 -4.42
C PHE A 83 -22.60 20.76 -5.74
N CYS A 84 -23.76 20.10 -5.69
CA CYS A 84 -24.44 19.60 -6.90
C CYS A 84 -25.45 20.58 -7.51
N ARG A 85 -25.99 21.56 -6.76
CA ARG A 85 -26.97 22.52 -7.32
C ARG A 85 -26.32 23.73 -7.97
N GLU A 86 -25.16 24.16 -7.48
CA GLU A 86 -24.42 25.30 -8.06
C GLU A 86 -23.78 24.96 -9.43
N GLU A 87 -23.78 23.68 -9.84
CA GLU A 87 -23.19 23.25 -11.12
C GLU A 87 -24.06 23.53 -12.37
N LYS A 88 -25.23 24.17 -12.25
CA LYS A 88 -26.02 24.62 -13.43
C LYS A 88 -25.48 25.86 -14.15
N GLY A 89 -24.31 26.37 -13.74
CA GLY A 89 -23.63 27.51 -14.37
C GLY A 89 -22.36 27.17 -15.16
N TRP A 90 -21.95 25.90 -15.23
CA TRP A 90 -20.72 25.51 -15.92
C TRP A 90 -21.03 25.09 -17.37
N PRO A 91 -20.25 25.55 -18.37
CA PRO A 91 -20.28 24.89 -19.68
C PRO A 91 -19.93 23.41 -19.46
N PRO A 92 -20.44 22.47 -20.29
CA PRO A 92 -20.17 21.05 -20.11
C PRO A 92 -18.67 20.85 -19.97
N ARG A 93 -18.22 20.09 -18.95
CA ARG A 93 -16.79 19.84 -18.70
C ARG A 93 -16.20 19.01 -19.84
N THR A 94 -15.91 19.66 -20.96
CA THR A 94 -15.22 19.15 -22.15
C THR A 94 -13.70 19.10 -21.94
N LYS A 95 -13.30 18.85 -20.70
CA LYS A 95 -12.06 18.18 -20.39
C LYS A 95 -12.47 16.95 -19.58
N PRO A 96 -12.31 15.73 -20.12
CA PRO A 96 -12.12 14.56 -19.27
C PRO A 96 -11.12 14.94 -18.18
N TRP A 97 -11.35 14.45 -16.97
CA TRP A 97 -10.29 14.46 -15.97
C TRP A 97 -9.24 13.46 -16.46
N SER A 98 -8.37 13.91 -17.37
CA SER A 98 -7.25 13.12 -17.86
C SER A 98 -6.49 12.69 -16.61
N PRO A 99 -6.42 11.39 -16.30
CA PRO A 99 -5.71 10.96 -15.12
C PRO A 99 -4.24 11.30 -15.37
N GLU A 100 -3.75 12.31 -14.63
CA GLU A 100 -2.50 12.99 -14.97
C GLU A 100 -1.36 11.99 -14.88
N GLY A 101 -0.82 11.63 -16.05
CA GLY A 101 0.11 10.53 -16.20
C GLY A 101 1.49 10.85 -15.64
N CYS A 102 2.29 9.80 -15.46
CA CYS A 102 3.64 9.92 -14.96
C CYS A 102 4.63 10.12 -16.10
N HIS A 103 5.67 10.92 -15.86
CA HIS A 103 6.74 11.15 -16.82
C HIS A 103 8.01 10.38 -16.41
N ARG A 104 8.69 9.76 -17.38
CA ARG A 104 10.01 9.10 -17.22
C ARG A 104 10.80 9.24 -18.52
N ASP A 105 12.07 9.62 -18.41
CA ASP A 105 13.04 9.68 -19.52
C ASP A 105 12.55 10.43 -20.77
N GLY A 106 11.73 11.47 -20.56
CA GLY A 106 11.12 12.28 -21.64
C GLY A 106 9.82 11.71 -22.21
N GLN A 107 9.40 10.52 -21.80
CA GLN A 107 8.15 9.87 -22.21
C GLN A 107 7.04 10.02 -21.14
N HIS A 108 5.80 10.19 -21.61
CA HIS A 108 4.58 10.18 -20.80
C HIS A 108 3.96 8.78 -20.74
N TYR A 109 3.49 8.39 -19.56
CA TYR A 109 2.83 7.12 -19.27
C TYR A 109 1.46 7.38 -18.62
N GLU A 110 0.43 6.64 -19.01
CA GLU A 110 -0.92 6.77 -18.45
C GLU A 110 -0.96 6.33 -16.97
N GLU A 111 -1.91 6.85 -16.19
CA GLU A 111 -2.13 6.42 -14.80
C GLU A 111 -2.35 4.90 -14.71
N GLY A 112 -1.75 4.27 -13.70
CA GLY A 112 -1.76 2.81 -13.56
C GLY A 112 -0.76 2.07 -14.46
N SER A 113 -0.05 2.75 -15.37
CA SER A 113 1.04 2.14 -16.15
C SER A 113 2.08 1.50 -15.23
N VAL A 114 2.58 0.32 -15.61
CA VAL A 114 3.63 -0.39 -14.89
C VAL A 114 4.88 -0.49 -15.76
N ILE A 115 6.01 0.02 -15.25
CA ILE A 115 7.33 -0.14 -15.86
C ILE A 115 8.22 -1.00 -14.95
N LYS A 116 9.27 -1.61 -15.51
CA LYS A 116 10.25 -2.40 -14.75
C LYS A 116 11.62 -1.71 -14.77
N GLU A 117 12.04 -1.20 -13.63
CA GLU A 117 13.34 -0.57 -13.40
C GLU A 117 14.28 -1.59 -12.75
N ASN A 118 15.17 -2.18 -13.57
CA ASN A 118 16.01 -3.31 -13.16
C ASN A 118 15.15 -4.45 -12.59
N CYS A 119 15.27 -4.81 -11.30
CA CYS A 119 14.45 -5.84 -10.66
C CYS A 119 13.12 -5.30 -10.11
N ASN A 120 12.97 -3.98 -9.98
CA ASN A 120 11.82 -3.35 -9.33
C ASN A 120 10.70 -3.05 -10.33
N SER A 121 9.47 -3.21 -9.85
CA SER A 121 8.26 -2.84 -10.58
C SER A 121 7.78 -1.49 -10.07
N CYS A 122 7.54 -0.54 -10.98
CA CYS A 122 7.11 0.81 -10.69
C CYS A 122 5.75 1.06 -11.32
N THR A 123 4.75 1.38 -10.49
CA THR A 123 3.40 1.71 -10.94
C THR A 123 3.19 3.22 -10.89
N CYS A 124 2.72 3.80 -11.99
CA CYS A 124 2.29 5.19 -12.03
C CYS A 124 1.03 5.35 -11.19
N SER A 125 1.07 6.25 -10.20
CA SER A 125 -0.10 6.57 -9.37
C SER A 125 -0.06 8.01 -8.89
N GLY A 126 -0.96 8.84 -9.45
CA GLY A 126 -1.09 10.27 -9.15
C GLY A 126 0.17 11.05 -9.51
N GLN A 127 0.60 10.96 -10.77
CA GLN A 127 1.84 11.56 -11.32
C GLN A 127 3.16 11.07 -10.70
N GLN A 128 3.12 10.18 -9.70
CA GLN A 128 4.30 9.65 -9.01
C GLN A 128 4.50 8.16 -9.30
N TRP A 129 5.76 7.77 -9.46
CA TRP A 129 6.14 6.36 -9.59
C TRP A 129 6.29 5.70 -8.22
N LYS A 130 5.39 4.74 -7.94
CA LYS A 130 5.45 3.91 -6.74
C LYS A 130 6.19 2.62 -7.08
N CYS A 131 7.49 2.59 -6.78
CA CYS A 131 8.36 1.45 -7.05
C CYS A 131 8.48 0.51 -5.85
N SER A 132 8.52 -0.80 -6.12
CA SER A 132 9.00 -1.80 -5.16
C SER A 132 10.43 -1.48 -4.73
N GLN A 133 10.81 -1.92 -3.52
CA GLN A 133 12.12 -1.62 -2.90
C GLN A 133 12.97 -2.88 -2.72
N HIS A 134 13.03 -3.73 -3.76
CA HIS A 134 13.89 -4.90 -3.75
C HIS A 134 15.35 -4.51 -4.04
N VAL A 135 16.27 -5.13 -3.30
CA VAL A 135 17.70 -5.05 -3.61
C VAL A 135 17.95 -5.90 -4.86
N CYS A 136 18.37 -5.27 -5.95
CA CYS A 136 18.67 -5.98 -7.19
C CYS A 136 20.05 -6.66 -7.14
N LEU A 137 20.21 -7.75 -7.89
CA LEU A 137 21.46 -8.50 -7.98
C LEU A 137 22.57 -7.68 -8.66
N VAL A 138 22.22 -6.99 -9.76
CA VAL A 138 23.10 -6.03 -10.42
C VAL A 138 22.78 -4.62 -9.92
N GLN A 139 23.77 -3.92 -9.37
CA GLN A 139 23.62 -2.56 -8.85
C GLN A 139 24.62 -1.62 -9.54
N PRO A 140 24.17 -0.64 -10.34
CA PRO A 140 25.08 0.28 -11.06
C PRO A 140 26.05 1.02 -10.14
N GLY A 141 25.59 1.51 -8.99
CA GLY A 141 26.46 2.19 -8.01
C GLY A 141 27.52 1.28 -7.39
N LEU A 142 27.25 -0.03 -7.24
CA LEU A 142 28.24 -1.00 -6.78
C LEU A 142 29.30 -1.27 -7.87
N ILE A 143 28.87 -1.40 -9.14
CA ILE A 143 29.79 -1.52 -10.28
C ILE A 143 30.70 -0.30 -10.36
N GLU A 144 30.15 0.91 -10.25
CA GLU A 144 30.92 2.15 -10.25
C GLU A 144 31.89 2.23 -9.06
N HIS A 145 31.46 1.80 -7.87
CA HIS A 145 32.31 1.79 -6.67
C HIS A 145 33.47 0.79 -6.80
N VAL A 146 33.21 -0.42 -7.30
CA VAL A 146 34.26 -1.43 -7.56
C VAL A 146 35.27 -0.92 -8.59
N ASN A 147 34.80 -0.33 -9.69
CA ASN A 147 35.65 0.17 -10.77
C ASN A 147 36.44 1.44 -10.42
N LYS A 148 36.24 2.03 -9.23
CA LYS A 148 37.10 3.10 -8.69
C LYS A 148 38.35 2.58 -7.98
N GLY A 149 38.41 1.29 -7.64
CA GLY A 149 39.58 0.65 -7.06
C GLY A 149 40.45 -0.04 -8.10
N ASP A 150 41.74 -0.18 -7.81
CA ASP A 150 42.67 -0.97 -8.62
C ASP A 150 42.76 -2.40 -8.08
N TYR A 151 41.97 -3.29 -8.66
CA TYR A 151 41.90 -4.71 -8.29
C TYR A 151 42.40 -5.64 -9.40
N GLY A 152 42.91 -5.11 -10.52
CA GLY A 152 43.30 -5.89 -11.70
C GLY A 152 42.14 -6.49 -12.52
N TRP A 153 40.88 -6.18 -12.18
CA TRP A 153 39.67 -6.57 -12.92
C TRP A 153 38.63 -5.44 -12.88
N THR A 154 37.63 -5.50 -13.75
CA THR A 154 36.52 -4.53 -13.78
C THR A 154 35.16 -5.23 -13.66
N ALA A 155 34.26 -4.65 -12.87
CA ALA A 155 32.86 -5.03 -12.81
C ALA A 155 32.10 -4.49 -14.02
N GLN A 156 31.14 -5.26 -14.54
CA GLN A 156 30.29 -4.88 -15.66
C GLN A 156 28.84 -5.32 -15.42
N ASN A 157 27.90 -4.73 -16.17
CA ASN A 157 26.52 -5.16 -16.20
C ASN A 157 26.36 -6.35 -17.17
N TYR A 158 25.80 -7.45 -16.69
CA TYR A 158 25.48 -8.62 -17.50
C TYR A 158 23.97 -8.81 -17.60
N SER A 159 23.44 -8.79 -18.82
CA SER A 159 21.99 -8.89 -19.11
C SER A 159 21.33 -10.12 -18.48
N GLN A 160 22.06 -11.24 -18.36
CA GLN A 160 21.61 -12.49 -17.72
C GLN A 160 21.28 -12.38 -16.21
N PHE A 161 21.73 -11.29 -15.57
CA PHE A 161 21.49 -10.99 -14.15
C PHE A 161 20.66 -9.70 -13.96
N TRP A 162 20.44 -8.92 -15.02
CA TRP A 162 19.62 -7.73 -14.97
C TRP A 162 18.15 -8.11 -14.74
N GLY A 163 17.50 -7.44 -13.79
CA GLY A 163 16.13 -7.75 -13.42
C GLY A 163 15.93 -8.93 -12.47
N MET A 164 17.01 -9.56 -12.00
CA MET A 164 16.99 -10.46 -10.84
C MET A 164 17.15 -9.67 -9.53
N THR A 165 16.41 -10.08 -8.50
CA THR A 165 16.65 -9.65 -7.12
C THR A 165 17.89 -10.34 -6.53
N LEU A 166 18.46 -9.75 -5.48
CA LEU A 166 19.58 -10.32 -4.75
C LEU A 166 19.21 -11.68 -4.13
N GLU A 167 17.99 -11.82 -3.61
CA GLU A 167 17.47 -13.08 -3.04
C GLU A 167 17.41 -14.19 -4.08
N GLU A 168 16.91 -13.92 -5.29
CA GLU A 168 16.94 -14.88 -6.41
C GLU A 168 18.37 -15.23 -6.82
N GLY A 169 19.31 -14.28 -6.73
CA GLY A 169 20.73 -14.51 -6.90
C GLY A 169 21.27 -15.53 -5.89
N PHE A 170 21.04 -15.30 -4.59
CA PHE A 170 21.41 -16.23 -3.53
C PHE A 170 20.78 -17.62 -3.74
N LYS A 171 19.50 -17.68 -4.09
CA LYS A 171 18.73 -18.93 -4.20
C LYS A 171 19.06 -19.76 -5.44
N TYR A 172 19.36 -19.14 -6.58
CA TYR A 172 19.47 -19.82 -7.87
C TYR A 172 20.83 -19.68 -8.57
N ARG A 173 21.74 -18.82 -8.09
CA ARG A 173 23.07 -18.62 -8.70
C ARG A 173 24.23 -19.08 -7.82
N LEU A 174 24.03 -19.32 -6.53
CA LEU A 174 25.06 -19.91 -5.67
C LEU A 174 25.04 -21.44 -5.80
N GLY A 175 26.07 -21.95 -6.48
CA GLY A 175 26.15 -23.35 -6.93
C GLY A 175 26.69 -24.36 -5.92
N THR A 176 26.64 -24.09 -4.61
CA THR A 176 27.05 -25.07 -3.59
C THR A 176 26.09 -25.06 -2.40
N LEU A 177 25.48 -26.22 -2.13
CA LEU A 177 25.11 -26.55 -0.75
C LEU A 177 26.41 -26.61 0.07
N PRO A 178 26.42 -26.20 1.35
CA PRO A 178 27.60 -26.36 2.19
C PRO A 178 28.02 -27.84 2.17
N PRO A 179 29.30 -28.15 1.91
CA PRO A 179 29.77 -29.53 1.86
C PRO A 179 29.47 -30.23 3.19
N SER A 180 29.13 -31.52 3.13
CA SER A 180 28.82 -32.29 4.34
C SER A 180 30.03 -32.30 5.29
N PRO A 181 29.81 -32.46 6.62
CA PRO A 181 30.91 -32.59 7.58
C PRO A 181 31.92 -33.69 7.19
N LEU A 182 31.45 -34.76 6.53
CA LEU A 182 32.31 -35.81 5.98
C LEU A 182 33.30 -35.24 4.95
N LEU A 183 32.83 -34.48 3.97
CA LEU A 183 33.68 -33.84 2.94
C LEU A 183 34.65 -32.82 3.55
N LEU A 184 34.20 -32.05 4.55
CA LEU A 184 35.05 -31.11 5.29
C LEU A 184 36.10 -31.82 6.18
N SER A 185 35.88 -33.09 6.52
CA SER A 185 36.81 -33.92 7.31
C SER A 185 37.74 -34.80 6.47
N MET A 186 37.67 -34.72 5.14
CA MET A 186 38.58 -35.46 4.26
C MET A 186 39.99 -34.86 4.31
N ASN A 187 40.96 -35.69 4.66
CA ASN A 187 42.37 -35.35 4.59
C ASN A 187 42.95 -35.73 3.22
N GLU A 188 44.10 -35.14 2.87
CA GLU A 188 44.83 -35.48 1.65
C GLU A 188 45.25 -36.96 1.61
N VAL A 189 45.12 -37.59 0.44
CA VAL A 189 45.61 -38.96 0.22
C VAL A 189 47.05 -38.88 -0.25
N THR A 190 47.98 -39.22 0.64
CA THR A 190 49.40 -39.32 0.33
C THR A 190 49.65 -40.58 -0.52
N VAL A 191 49.89 -40.40 -1.82
CA VAL A 191 50.24 -41.51 -2.73
C VAL A 191 51.76 -41.57 -2.89
N SER A 192 52.36 -42.69 -2.50
CA SER A 192 53.76 -42.98 -2.78
C SER A 192 53.95 -43.32 -4.26
N ILE A 193 54.51 -42.38 -5.02
CA ILE A 193 54.89 -42.57 -6.42
C ILE A 193 56.20 -43.38 -6.48
N CYS A 194 56.14 -44.59 -7.03
CA CYS A 194 57.32 -45.39 -7.29
C CYS A 194 58.05 -44.89 -8.55
N SER A 195 59.37 -45.12 -8.63
CA SER A 195 60.30 -44.51 -9.61
C SER A 195 60.04 -44.81 -11.11
N ASP A 196 59.02 -45.58 -11.44
CA ASP A 196 58.58 -45.93 -12.81
C ASP A 196 57.19 -45.34 -13.15
N SER A 197 56.80 -44.22 -12.51
CA SER A 197 55.53 -43.52 -12.74
C SER A 197 54.26 -44.36 -12.54
N ARG A 198 54.28 -45.31 -11.59
CA ARG A 198 53.11 -46.13 -11.23
C ARG A 198 52.70 -45.92 -9.78
N ILE A 199 51.38 -45.99 -9.54
CA ILE A 199 50.80 -45.98 -8.20
C ILE A 199 51.09 -47.33 -7.55
N CYS A 200 51.86 -47.33 -6.47
CA CYS A 200 52.13 -48.51 -5.67
C CYS A 200 50.98 -48.72 -4.67
N LEU A 201 50.20 -49.78 -4.87
CA LEU A 201 49.24 -50.29 -3.90
C LEU A 201 49.95 -51.31 -3.01
N TYR A 202 49.78 -51.19 -1.69
CA TYR A 202 50.17 -52.19 -0.69
C TYR A 202 49.02 -53.17 -0.42
#